data_AF-A0A2V7AB41-F1
#
_entry.id   AF-A0A2V7AB41-F1
#
_cell.length_a   1.000
_cell.length_b   1.000
_cell.length_c   1.000
_cell.angle_alpha   90.00
_cell.angle_beta   90.00
_cell.angle_gamma   90.00
#
_symmetry.space_group_name_H-M   'P 1'
#
loop_
_entity.id
_entity.type
_entity.pdbx_description
1 polymer ?
#
loop_
_entity_poly.entity_id
_entity_poly.type
_entity_poly.pdbx_seq_one_letter_code
_entity_poly.pdbx_strand_id
1 'polypeptide(L)'
;MLLVERFRGVLLSLAVAAAYVVAGKLGLSLAVVHPSATAVWAPTGIALAAFLRLGYGVWPAIFIAAFLVNVTTEGSIATSIGIALGNTLEGAVGCYLVTRFARGSSTFSRPLDVFAFTGLAAFAATTVSASVGVTTLALAGYASWADYGAIWATWWLGDAAGALIFAPPILLWSAGFPLRGTRARWVEVLILVLVTVGVAGIVFSSWLPAPVQRLEFLVIPPIVWIAFRFGPREAATTALAMSTIALWATVRDVGPFAAEAPRVVLLSLQAYMSVITLMALALAAAAADRRRAEQGRLEEARDRVRTHEALEESEELHRAIAELTSDFAVIVRLEPEGGAVLESATDGFRRVTGYMAEEFNGPFEWRRLLDLDTLTDGAKMGERLLKGERVSLELRIVGKDGARRWLRCHAEPFQHSTNDRVDCILVSAEDVTDRRMADESLRRHQEVIRELSTPVLRIRDRLLILPVIGQIDAQRAQRLTAELLSSIRINRARVVVIDMTGVATMTPQVAQQILKTIEACRLLGATIIVTGLSHGIADTLVSIGLDLGRVTSLGDLQGGMEEAERLLGAEGAPAGPDDPAPRVAGRRASLGARDRRDV
;
A
#
# COMPACT_ATOMS: atom_id res chain seq x y z
N MET A 1 -0.12 12.67 33.60
CA MET A 1 -0.55 13.56 32.50
C MET A 1 -1.37 14.74 33.04
N LEU A 2 -2.62 14.53 33.49
CA LEU A 2 -3.52 15.58 34.02
C LEU A 2 -2.89 16.56 35.03
N LEU A 3 -2.05 16.08 35.96
CA LEU A 3 -1.39 16.95 36.94
C LEU A 3 -0.41 17.94 36.30
N VAL A 4 0.31 17.52 35.26
CA VAL A 4 1.29 18.32 34.51
C VAL A 4 0.57 19.37 33.66
N GLU A 5 -0.57 19.01 33.06
CA GLU A 5 -1.40 19.95 32.30
C GLU A 5 -2.04 21.01 33.20
N ARG A 6 -2.56 20.63 34.38
CA ARG A 6 -3.03 21.58 35.40
C ARG A 6 -1.92 22.52 35.87
N PHE A 7 -0.73 21.98 36.17
CA PHE A 7 0.41 22.80 36.61
C PHE A 7 0.85 23.78 35.50
N ARG A 8 0.92 23.34 34.24
CA ARG A 8 1.21 24.21 33.09
C ARG A 8 0.13 25.29 32.91
N GLY A 9 -1.15 24.96 33.11
CA GLY A 9 -2.25 25.91 33.06
C GLY A 9 -2.13 27.01 34.13
N VAL A 10 -1.83 26.64 35.38
CA VAL A 10 -1.59 27.60 36.47
C VAL A 10 -0.39 28.50 36.18
N LEU A 11 0.73 27.93 35.72
CA LEU A 11 1.94 28.69 35.38
C LEU A 11 1.68 29.71 34.25
N LEU A 12 0.93 29.30 33.22
CA LEU A 12 0.53 30.19 32.12
C LEU A 12 -0.39 31.32 32.61
N SER A 13 -1.39 31.02 33.45
CA SER A 13 -2.25 32.03 34.06
C SER A 13 -1.48 33.04 34.92
N LEU A 14 -0.49 32.58 35.69
CA LEU A 14 0.40 33.47 36.46
C LEU A 14 1.27 34.34 35.55
N ALA A 15 1.81 33.79 34.46
CA ALA A 15 2.58 34.55 33.48
C ALA A 15 1.72 35.62 32.77
N VAL A 16 0.47 35.28 32.42
CA VAL A 16 -0.50 36.23 31.86
C VAL A 16 -0.83 37.35 32.85
N ALA A 17 -1.08 37.02 34.13
CA ALA A 17 -1.33 38.03 35.15
C ALA A 17 -0.12 38.97 35.34
N ALA A 18 1.09 38.43 35.42
CA ALA A 18 2.31 39.24 35.54
C ALA A 18 2.52 40.15 34.31
N ALA A 19 2.33 39.63 33.10
CA ALA A 19 2.43 40.40 31.87
C ALA A 19 1.38 41.53 31.82
N TYR A 20 0.13 41.25 32.21
CA TYR A 20 -0.94 42.25 32.29
C TYR A 20 -0.58 43.36 33.30
N VAL A 21 -0.09 43.01 34.49
CA VAL A 21 0.29 43.99 35.53
C VAL A 21 1.44 44.88 35.07
N VAL A 22 2.50 44.29 34.50
CA VAL A 22 3.67 45.05 33.99
C VAL A 22 3.26 45.97 32.84
N ALA A 23 2.48 45.47 31.87
CA ALA A 23 2.00 46.26 30.75
C ALA A 23 1.08 47.40 31.18
N GLY A 24 0.19 47.16 32.15
CA GLY A 24 -0.71 48.17 32.69
C GLY A 24 0.05 49.28 33.43
N LYS A 25 1.01 48.91 34.29
CA LYS A 25 1.84 49.89 35.00
C LYS A 25 2.73 50.72 34.08
N LEU A 26 3.32 50.11 33.05
CA LEU A 26 4.07 50.84 32.03
C LEU A 26 3.15 51.80 31.25
N GLY A 27 1.96 51.35 30.83
CA GLY A 27 0.98 52.21 30.15
C GLY A 27 0.55 53.41 30.99
N LEU A 28 0.27 53.21 32.28
CA LEU A 28 -0.16 54.27 33.21
C LEU A 28 0.97 55.26 33.51
N SER A 29 2.24 54.83 33.50
CA SER A 29 3.38 55.74 33.59
C SER A 29 3.52 56.71 32.39
N LEU A 30 2.75 56.47 31.32
CA LEU A 30 2.66 57.29 30.11
C LEU A 30 1.28 57.93 29.92
N ALA A 31 0.43 57.95 30.96
CA ALA A 31 -0.90 58.57 30.91
C ALA A 31 -0.81 60.12 30.95
N VAL A 32 -1.59 60.79 30.10
CA VAL A 32 -1.53 62.26 29.92
C VAL A 32 -2.88 62.96 30.17
N VAL A 33 -4.01 62.28 29.98
CA VAL A 33 -5.36 62.90 30.03
C VAL A 33 -6.11 62.60 31.33
N HIS A 34 -6.01 61.37 31.83
CA HIS A 34 -6.55 60.95 33.13
C HIS A 34 -5.59 59.89 33.71
N PRO A 35 -5.30 59.87 35.02
CA PRO A 35 -4.32 58.93 35.58
C PRO A 35 -4.63 57.45 35.33
N SER A 36 -5.91 57.13 35.11
CA SER A 36 -6.41 55.78 34.78
C SER A 36 -6.53 55.48 33.29
N ALA A 37 -6.28 56.43 32.37
CA ALA A 37 -6.50 56.26 30.93
C ALA A 37 -5.24 56.53 30.10
N THR A 38 -4.88 55.60 29.21
CA THR A 38 -3.58 55.57 28.52
C THR A 38 -3.73 55.67 27.00
N ALA A 39 -2.66 56.04 26.30
CA ALA A 39 -2.63 56.06 24.83
C ALA A 39 -2.92 54.69 24.21
N VAL A 40 -2.39 53.62 24.80
CA VAL A 40 -2.55 52.24 24.30
C VAL A 40 -2.64 51.31 25.49
N TRP A 41 -3.82 50.73 25.72
CA TRP A 41 -4.02 49.79 26.81
C TRP A 41 -3.58 48.38 26.38
N ALA A 42 -2.26 48.18 26.34
CA ALA A 42 -1.64 46.88 26.09
C ALA A 42 -2.26 45.69 26.87
N PRO A 43 -2.72 45.85 28.14
CA PRO A 43 -3.40 44.80 28.87
C PRO A 43 -4.66 44.23 28.21
N THR A 44 -5.43 45.03 27.46
CA THR A 44 -6.58 44.52 26.67
C THR A 44 -6.12 43.48 25.64
N GLY A 45 -5.07 43.78 24.88
CA GLY A 45 -4.55 42.84 23.88
C GLY A 45 -3.99 41.57 24.50
N ILE A 46 -3.36 41.67 25.67
CA ILE A 46 -2.89 40.52 26.46
C ILE A 46 -4.08 39.67 26.94
N ALA A 47 -5.12 40.28 27.52
CA ALA A 47 -6.30 39.57 28.01
C ALA A 47 -7.06 38.87 26.89
N LEU A 48 -7.32 39.57 25.78
CA LEU A 48 -8.02 39.05 24.62
C LEU A 48 -7.27 37.86 23.99
N ALA A 49 -5.94 37.98 23.84
CA ALA A 49 -5.11 36.87 23.37
C ALA A 49 -5.09 35.69 24.36
N ALA A 50 -5.03 35.94 25.66
CA ALA A 50 -5.08 34.92 26.69
C ALA A 50 -6.41 34.16 26.68
N PHE A 51 -7.56 34.86 26.64
CA PHE A 51 -8.87 34.23 26.53
C PHE A 51 -9.01 33.40 25.26
N LEU A 52 -8.59 33.93 24.10
CA LEU A 52 -8.67 33.22 22.81
C LEU A 52 -7.73 32.00 22.73
N ARG A 53 -6.64 31.96 23.51
CA ARG A 53 -5.64 30.88 23.46
C ARG A 53 -5.77 29.84 24.57
N LEU A 54 -6.18 30.27 25.77
CA LEU A 54 -6.29 29.45 26.99
C LEU A 54 -7.77 29.16 27.37
N GLY A 55 -8.73 29.82 26.72
CA GLY A 55 -10.15 29.72 27.03
C GLY A 55 -10.55 30.52 28.27
N TYR A 56 -11.84 30.45 28.62
CA TYR A 56 -12.41 31.19 29.75
C TYR A 56 -11.77 30.92 31.11
N GLY A 57 -11.07 29.79 31.29
CA GLY A 57 -10.39 29.44 32.54
C GLY A 57 -9.32 30.44 33.00
N VAL A 58 -8.86 31.35 32.14
CA VAL A 58 -7.90 32.41 32.50
C VAL A 58 -8.55 33.62 33.20
N TRP A 59 -9.89 33.70 33.26
CA TRP A 59 -10.59 34.86 33.83
C TRP A 59 -10.11 35.30 35.23
N PRO A 60 -9.77 34.42 36.19
CA PRO A 60 -9.34 34.87 37.52
C PRO A 60 -8.00 35.59 37.47
N ALA A 61 -7.10 35.19 36.56
CA ALA A 61 -5.80 35.82 36.38
C ALA A 61 -5.93 37.23 35.78
N ILE A 62 -6.83 37.41 34.81
CA ILE A 62 -7.14 38.73 34.24
C ILE A 62 -7.79 39.63 35.30
N PHE A 63 -8.77 39.12 36.05
CA PHE A 63 -9.44 39.88 37.10
C PHE A 63 -8.47 40.33 38.20
N ILE A 64 -7.66 39.41 38.74
CA ILE A 64 -6.67 39.72 39.79
C ILE A 64 -5.63 40.73 39.28
N ALA A 65 -5.16 40.57 38.03
CA ALA A 65 -4.21 41.50 37.44
C ALA A 65 -4.81 42.90 37.24
N ALA A 66 -6.02 43.00 36.69
CA ALA A 66 -6.73 44.26 36.50
C ALA A 66 -7.03 44.94 37.85
N PHE A 67 -7.47 44.19 38.85
CA PHE A 67 -7.67 44.70 40.21
C PHE A 67 -6.37 45.24 40.80
N LEU A 68 -5.27 44.48 40.72
CA LEU A 68 -3.97 44.88 41.25
C LEU A 68 -3.42 46.14 40.58
N VAL A 69 -3.59 46.27 39.26
CA VAL A 69 -3.18 47.48 38.51
C VAL A 69 -3.95 48.70 38.99
N ASN A 70 -5.28 48.61 39.12
CA ASN A 70 -6.11 49.74 39.51
C ASN A 70 -5.90 50.14 40.98
N VAL A 71 -5.97 49.17 41.92
CA VAL A 71 -5.90 49.43 43.37
C VAL A 71 -4.54 49.99 43.82
N THR A 72 -3.49 49.80 43.01
CA THR A 72 -2.15 50.34 43.26
C THR A 72 -1.83 51.58 42.41
N THR A 73 -2.79 52.10 41.64
CA THR A 73 -2.62 53.33 40.84
C THR A 73 -3.43 54.46 41.44
N GLU A 74 -4.76 54.37 41.37
CA GLU A 74 -5.64 55.41 41.91
C GLU A 74 -7.07 54.87 42.06
N GLY A 75 -7.81 55.43 43.02
CA GLY A 75 -9.19 55.02 43.34
C GLY A 75 -9.29 54.19 44.64
N SER A 76 -10.47 53.64 44.87
CA SER A 76 -10.79 52.81 46.03
C SER A 76 -10.77 51.30 45.69
N ILE A 77 -10.85 50.46 46.71
CA ILE A 77 -11.07 49.00 46.52
C ILE A 77 -12.34 48.75 45.70
N ALA A 78 -13.41 49.51 45.95
CA ALA A 78 -14.68 49.38 45.24
C ALA A 78 -14.55 49.75 43.75
N THR A 79 -13.89 50.87 43.42
CA THR A 79 -13.69 51.25 42.01
C THR A 79 -12.75 50.29 41.29
N SER A 80 -11.73 49.78 41.99
CA SER A 80 -10.79 48.80 41.45
C SER A 80 -11.48 47.47 41.10
N ILE A 81 -12.46 47.03 41.91
CA ILE A 81 -13.29 45.86 41.61
C ILE A 81 -14.15 46.13 40.36
N GLY A 82 -14.82 47.28 40.28
CA GLY A 82 -15.67 47.62 39.14
C GLY A 82 -14.90 47.65 37.80
N ILE A 83 -13.74 48.32 37.78
CA ILE A 83 -12.87 48.35 36.59
C ILE A 83 -12.34 46.94 36.26
N ALA A 84 -11.92 46.16 37.26
CA ALA A 84 -11.46 44.79 37.04
C ALA A 84 -12.56 43.87 36.46
N LEU A 85 -13.82 44.04 36.87
CA LEU A 85 -14.97 43.37 36.25
C LEU A 85 -15.13 43.81 34.79
N GLY A 86 -15.08 45.11 34.51
CA GLY A 86 -15.18 45.67 33.15
C GLY A 86 -14.14 45.07 32.19
N ASN A 87 -12.87 45.16 32.54
CA ASN A 87 -11.75 44.64 31.73
C ASN A 87 -11.81 43.12 31.55
N THR A 88 -12.32 42.38 32.55
CA THR A 88 -12.48 40.92 32.45
C THR A 88 -13.65 40.54 31.54
N LEU A 89 -14.77 41.27 31.63
CA LEU A 89 -15.95 41.08 30.79
C LEU A 89 -15.67 41.44 29.34
N GLU A 90 -14.95 42.54 29.08
CA GLU A 90 -14.44 42.90 27.75
C GLU A 90 -13.69 41.72 27.10
N GLY A 91 -12.67 41.17 27.78
CA GLY A 91 -11.89 40.05 27.25
C GLY A 91 -12.74 38.79 27.01
N ALA A 92 -13.70 38.51 27.89
CA ALA A 92 -14.62 37.38 27.73
C ALA A 92 -15.61 37.58 26.56
N VAL A 93 -16.17 38.78 26.40
CA VAL A 93 -17.07 39.14 25.29
C VAL A 93 -16.33 39.16 23.95
N GLY A 94 -15.13 39.75 23.90
CA GLY A 94 -14.28 39.74 22.71
C GLY A 94 -13.91 38.31 22.31
N CYS A 95 -13.56 37.46 23.27
CA CYS A 95 -13.33 36.04 23.03
C CYS A 95 -14.57 35.32 22.50
N TYR A 96 -15.76 35.56 23.06
CA TYR A 96 -17.01 34.99 22.58
C TYR A 96 -17.28 35.38 21.12
N LEU A 97 -17.24 36.68 20.80
CA LEU A 97 -17.55 37.19 19.48
C LEU A 97 -16.53 36.70 18.42
N VAL A 98 -15.23 36.77 18.71
CA VAL A 98 -14.18 36.32 17.78
C VAL A 98 -14.23 34.79 17.59
N THR A 99 -14.52 34.02 18.64
CA THR A 99 -14.71 32.56 18.50
C THR A 99 -15.94 32.24 17.67
N ARG A 100 -17.04 32.98 17.86
CA ARG A 100 -18.33 32.73 17.20
C ARG A 100 -18.39 33.18 15.74
N PHE A 101 -17.65 34.23 15.36
CA PHE A 101 -17.78 34.90 14.06
C PHE A 101 -16.46 35.08 13.28
N ALA A 102 -15.29 34.91 13.92
CA ALA A 102 -13.97 35.16 13.32
C ALA A 102 -12.94 34.05 13.61
N ARG A 103 -13.39 32.81 13.82
CA ARG A 103 -12.54 31.60 13.98
C ARG A 103 -11.57 31.61 15.17
N GLY A 104 -11.85 32.38 16.22
CA GLY A 104 -11.13 32.29 17.50
C GLY A 104 -9.64 32.62 17.39
N SER A 105 -8.77 31.75 17.91
CA SER A 105 -7.32 31.93 17.85
C SER A 105 -6.73 31.93 16.43
N SER A 106 -7.47 31.46 15.42
CA SER A 106 -7.04 31.43 14.01
C SER A 106 -7.46 32.68 13.22
N THR A 107 -8.00 33.72 13.87
CA THR A 107 -8.62 34.89 13.22
C THR A 107 -7.72 35.65 12.22
N PHE A 108 -6.41 35.63 12.37
CA PHE A 108 -5.49 36.31 11.44
C PHE A 108 -5.15 35.48 10.19
N SER A 109 -5.90 34.40 9.93
CA SER A 109 -5.67 33.51 8.80
C SER A 109 -6.27 34.03 7.48
N ARG A 110 -7.32 34.85 7.52
CA ARG A 110 -8.01 35.40 6.33
C ARG A 110 -8.37 36.88 6.51
N PRO A 111 -8.44 37.69 5.44
CA PRO A 111 -8.78 39.11 5.54
C PRO A 111 -10.10 39.41 6.25
N LEU A 112 -11.17 38.67 5.90
CA LEU A 112 -12.49 38.87 6.49
C LEU A 112 -12.50 38.60 8.01
N ASP A 113 -11.75 37.60 8.46
CA ASP A 113 -11.61 37.28 9.88
C ASP A 113 -10.82 38.40 10.62
N VAL A 114 -9.87 39.09 9.97
CA VAL A 114 -9.17 40.27 10.53
C VAL A 114 -10.12 41.47 10.70
N PHE A 115 -10.97 41.74 9.70
CA PHE A 115 -11.97 42.80 9.80
C PHE A 115 -13.04 42.47 10.86
N ALA A 116 -13.46 41.21 10.95
CA ALA A 116 -14.38 40.75 11.99
C ALA A 116 -13.76 40.87 13.39
N PHE A 117 -12.50 40.48 13.59
CA PHE A 117 -11.76 40.71 14.84
C PHE A 117 -11.74 42.20 15.23
N THR A 118 -11.48 43.07 14.26
CA THR A 118 -11.40 44.52 14.48
C THR A 118 -12.75 45.11 14.90
N GLY A 119 -13.83 44.79 14.17
CA GLY A 119 -15.18 45.26 14.52
C GLY A 119 -15.68 44.68 15.86
N LEU A 120 -15.47 43.39 16.09
CA LEU A 120 -16.06 42.67 17.22
C LEU A 120 -15.27 42.79 18.52
N ALA A 121 -13.94 42.64 18.47
CA ALA A 121 -13.11 42.66 19.66
C ALA A 121 -12.52 44.05 19.92
N ALA A 122 -11.90 44.69 18.93
CA ALA A 122 -11.27 45.99 19.14
C ALA A 122 -12.27 47.14 19.29
N PHE A 123 -13.40 47.12 18.58
CA PHE A 123 -14.41 48.19 18.69
C PHE A 123 -15.64 47.84 19.53
N ALA A 124 -16.26 46.67 19.35
CA ALA A 124 -17.49 46.36 20.09
C ALA A 124 -17.23 45.91 21.54
N ALA A 125 -16.34 44.94 21.78
CA ALA A 125 -16.11 44.41 23.13
C ALA A 125 -15.49 45.45 24.10
N THR A 126 -14.60 46.31 23.62
CA THR A 126 -13.97 47.42 24.39
C THR A 126 -14.97 48.43 24.94
N THR A 127 -16.16 48.57 24.32
CA THR A 127 -17.24 49.40 24.90
C THR A 127 -17.70 48.90 26.27
N VAL A 128 -17.54 47.61 26.58
CA VAL A 128 -17.90 47.03 27.88
C VAL A 128 -16.98 47.56 28.98
N SER A 129 -15.66 47.48 28.76
CA SER A 129 -14.64 48.04 29.67
C SER A 129 -14.84 49.54 29.87
N ALA A 130 -14.87 50.32 28.79
CA ALA A 130 -15.02 51.77 28.86
C ALA A 130 -16.32 52.19 29.58
N SER A 131 -17.44 51.52 29.32
CA SER A 131 -18.71 51.85 29.96
C SER A 131 -18.73 51.48 31.45
N VAL A 132 -18.26 50.27 31.81
CA VAL A 132 -18.21 49.82 33.21
C VAL A 132 -17.20 50.64 34.02
N GLY A 133 -16.00 50.88 33.48
CA GLY A 133 -14.94 51.63 34.14
C GLY A 133 -15.32 53.09 34.39
N VAL A 134 -15.78 53.82 33.36
CA VAL A 134 -16.14 55.24 33.51
C VAL A 134 -17.40 55.41 34.35
N THR A 135 -18.40 54.52 34.24
CA THR A 135 -19.56 54.53 35.16
C THR A 135 -19.14 54.29 36.60
N THR A 136 -18.20 53.37 36.84
CA THR A 136 -17.66 53.09 38.18
C THR A 136 -16.96 54.31 38.77
N LEU A 137 -16.14 55.02 37.98
CA LEU A 137 -15.45 56.24 38.42
C LEU A 137 -16.43 57.39 38.68
N ALA A 138 -17.45 57.57 37.84
CA ALA A 138 -18.44 58.62 37.97
C ALA A 138 -19.38 58.40 39.18
N LEU A 139 -19.81 57.16 39.43
CA LEU A 139 -20.60 56.81 40.62
C LEU A 139 -19.83 56.98 41.92
N ALA A 140 -18.50 56.75 41.90
CA ALA A 140 -17.64 56.90 43.06
C ALA A 140 -17.08 58.33 43.23
N GLY A 141 -17.47 59.29 42.38
CA GLY A 141 -17.07 60.69 42.48
C GLY A 141 -15.65 61.01 42.02
N TYR A 142 -14.93 60.05 41.41
CA TYR A 142 -13.60 60.26 40.83
C TYR A 142 -13.64 60.86 39.42
N ALA A 143 -14.79 60.81 38.74
CA ALA A 143 -15.00 61.43 37.43
C ALA A 143 -16.27 62.29 37.41
N SER A 144 -16.20 63.43 36.72
CA SER A 144 -17.34 64.31 36.49
C SER A 144 -18.27 63.72 35.41
N TRP A 145 -19.58 63.76 35.66
CA TRP A 145 -20.60 63.34 34.68
C TRP A 145 -20.59 64.20 33.41
N ALA A 146 -20.14 65.45 33.47
CA ALA A 146 -19.98 66.30 32.29
C ALA A 146 -18.85 65.80 31.37
N ASP A 147 -17.79 65.24 31.95
CA ASP A 147 -16.62 64.74 31.24
C ASP A 147 -16.73 63.26 30.83
N TYR A 148 -17.82 62.58 31.23
CA TYR A 148 -18.06 61.15 31.00
C TYR A 148 -17.76 60.74 29.54
N GLY A 149 -18.32 61.45 28.56
CA GLY A 149 -18.12 61.13 27.14
C GLY A 149 -16.68 61.33 26.65
N ALA A 150 -15.95 62.28 27.22
CA ALA A 150 -14.56 62.53 26.88
C ALA A 150 -13.63 61.45 27.45
N ILE A 151 -13.85 61.06 28.72
CA ILE A 151 -13.12 59.98 29.39
C ILE A 151 -13.44 58.64 28.71
N TRP A 152 -14.71 58.35 28.45
CA TRP A 152 -15.17 57.13 27.77
C TRP A 152 -14.53 56.98 26.38
N ALA A 153 -14.49 58.05 25.58
CA ALA A 153 -13.87 58.00 24.25
C ALA A 153 -12.36 57.75 24.31
N THR A 154 -11.65 58.34 25.29
CA THR A 154 -10.22 58.12 25.50
C THR A 154 -9.94 56.68 25.96
N TRP A 155 -10.77 56.14 26.87
CA TRP A 155 -10.67 54.78 27.38
C TRP A 155 -10.93 53.74 26.30
N TRP A 156 -12.07 53.85 25.61
CA TRP A 156 -12.47 52.97 24.51
C TRP A 156 -11.43 52.92 23.40
N LEU A 157 -10.87 54.06 23.01
CA LEU A 157 -9.86 54.13 21.96
C LEU A 157 -8.49 53.58 22.40
N GLY A 158 -8.14 53.75 23.69
CA GLY A 158 -6.96 53.14 24.30
C GLY A 158 -7.05 51.61 24.32
N ASP A 159 -8.21 51.05 24.71
CA ASP A 159 -8.50 49.62 24.69
C ASP A 159 -8.52 49.08 23.25
N ALA A 160 -9.15 49.80 22.31
CA ALA A 160 -9.21 49.42 20.89
C ALA A 160 -7.81 49.34 20.24
N ALA A 161 -6.96 50.36 20.48
CA ALA A 161 -5.57 50.34 20.05
C ALA A 161 -4.79 49.19 20.73
N GLY A 162 -5.02 48.96 22.02
CA GLY A 162 -4.44 47.83 22.77
C GLY A 162 -4.79 46.47 22.16
N ALA A 163 -6.07 46.25 21.81
CA ALA A 163 -6.55 45.04 21.16
C ALA A 163 -5.88 44.82 19.80
N LEU A 164 -5.80 45.86 18.95
CA LEU A 164 -5.21 45.76 17.62
C LEU A 164 -3.69 45.59 17.64
N ILE A 165 -2.98 46.28 18.54
CA ILE A 165 -1.52 46.31 18.52
C ILE A 165 -0.91 45.10 19.24
N PHE A 166 -1.51 44.65 20.35
CA PHE A 166 -0.91 43.60 21.20
C PHE A 166 -1.50 42.20 21.00
N ALA A 167 -2.81 42.04 20.75
CA ALA A 167 -3.38 40.70 20.62
C ALA A 167 -2.86 39.90 19.40
N PRO A 168 -2.72 40.48 18.18
CA PRO A 168 -2.27 39.74 17.01
C PRO A 168 -0.87 39.14 17.12
N PRO A 169 0.20 39.86 17.53
CA PRO A 169 1.51 39.23 17.67
C PRO A 169 1.50 38.15 18.76
N ILE A 170 0.82 38.34 19.90
CA ILE A 170 0.72 37.32 20.95
C ILE A 170 0.06 36.03 20.40
N LEU A 171 -1.07 36.16 19.71
CA LEU A 171 -1.78 35.02 19.12
C LEU A 171 -0.94 34.32 18.04
N LEU A 172 -0.36 35.08 17.11
CA LEU A 172 0.43 34.56 15.99
C LEU A 172 1.73 33.89 16.41
N TRP A 173 2.42 34.39 17.45
CA TRP A 173 3.59 33.71 18.01
C TRP A 173 3.21 32.50 18.88
N SER A 174 2.05 32.50 19.53
CA SER A 174 1.54 31.35 20.30
C SER A 174 1.12 30.14 19.44
N ALA A 175 1.00 30.31 18.12
CA ALA A 175 0.59 29.27 17.17
C ALA A 175 1.71 28.27 16.81
N GLY A 176 2.98 28.61 17.09
CA GLY A 176 4.13 27.72 16.90
C GLY A 176 5.31 28.36 16.16
N PHE A 177 6.50 27.78 16.30
CA PHE A 177 7.75 28.31 15.74
C PHE A 177 8.33 27.32 14.70
N PRO A 178 8.31 27.63 13.38
CA PRO A 178 9.07 26.88 12.39
C PRO A 178 10.57 27.25 12.48
N LEU A 179 11.32 26.58 13.35
CA LEU A 179 12.75 26.87 13.65
C LEU A 179 13.72 26.56 12.47
N ARG A 180 13.23 25.98 11.38
CA ARG A 180 14.03 25.66 10.19
C ARG A 180 14.15 26.89 9.29
N GLY A 181 15.14 27.74 9.59
CA GLY A 181 15.58 28.85 8.75
C GLY A 181 16.87 28.52 8.00
N THR A 182 16.87 28.64 6.67
CA THR A 182 18.09 28.67 5.87
C THR A 182 18.88 29.97 6.14
N ARG A 183 20.19 30.00 5.83
CA ARG A 183 21.01 31.23 5.99
C ARG A 183 20.39 32.45 5.30
N ALA A 184 19.80 32.27 4.12
CA ALA A 184 19.08 33.32 3.39
C ALA A 184 17.92 33.93 4.20
N ARG A 185 17.15 33.11 4.92
CA ARG A 185 16.02 33.58 5.75
C ARG A 185 16.48 34.47 6.91
N TRP A 186 17.66 34.22 7.48
CA TRP A 186 18.24 35.07 8.52
C TRP A 186 18.74 36.41 7.98
N VAL A 187 19.33 36.43 6.78
CA VAL A 187 19.69 37.67 6.08
C VAL A 187 18.43 38.50 5.77
N GLU A 188 17.37 37.86 5.30
CA GLU A 188 16.07 38.51 5.07
C GLU A 188 15.47 39.13 6.34
N VAL A 189 15.55 38.45 7.50
CA VAL A 189 15.10 39.00 8.79
C VAL A 189 15.99 40.15 9.25
N LEU A 190 17.31 40.09 9.03
CA LEU A 190 18.21 41.20 9.35
C LEU A 190 17.91 42.44 8.50
N ILE A 191 17.70 42.27 7.19
CA ILE A 191 17.29 43.35 6.29
C ILE A 191 15.95 43.95 6.74
N LEU A 192 14.97 43.12 7.11
CA LEU A 192 13.68 43.57 7.64
C LEU A 192 13.85 44.46 8.87
N VAL A 193 14.65 44.02 9.85
CA VAL A 193 14.91 44.79 11.08
C VAL A 193 15.62 46.11 10.75
N LEU A 194 16.63 46.09 9.88
CA LEU A 194 17.36 47.30 9.47
C LEU A 194 16.47 48.31 8.73
N VAL A 195 15.61 47.85 7.81
CA VAL A 195 14.65 48.72 7.11
C VAL A 195 13.60 49.26 8.07
N THR A 196 13.09 48.43 9.00
CA THR A 196 12.13 48.84 10.03
C THR A 196 12.72 49.93 10.93
N VAL A 197 13.92 49.70 11.49
CA VAL A 197 14.61 50.66 12.35
C VAL A 197 15.02 51.92 11.58
N GLY A 198 15.50 51.79 10.33
CA GLY A 198 15.90 52.91 9.49
C GLY A 198 14.73 53.82 9.15
N VAL A 199 13.60 53.26 8.71
CA VAL A 199 12.38 54.04 8.40
C VAL A 199 11.79 54.64 9.68
N ALA A 200 11.74 53.89 10.78
CA ALA A 200 11.31 54.44 12.06
C ALA A 200 12.21 55.60 12.52
N GLY A 201 13.54 55.50 12.33
CA GLY A 201 14.49 56.56 12.61
C GLY A 201 14.31 57.79 11.71
N ILE A 202 13.94 57.63 10.44
CA ILE A 202 13.65 58.76 9.54
C ILE A 202 12.34 59.46 9.93
N VAL A 203 11.30 58.69 10.26
CA VAL A 203 9.94 59.22 10.52
C VAL A 203 9.79 59.78 11.93
N PHE A 204 10.40 59.15 12.94
CA PHE A 204 10.22 59.47 14.36
C PHE A 204 11.46 60.11 14.99
N SER A 205 12.28 60.82 14.20
CA SER A 205 13.38 61.64 14.69
C SER A 205 13.37 63.06 14.10
N SER A 206 14.21 63.92 14.68
CA SER A 206 14.46 65.29 14.21
C SER A 206 15.57 65.39 13.14
N TRP A 207 16.00 64.28 12.53
CA TRP A 207 17.09 64.28 11.53
C TRP A 207 16.72 65.00 10.22
N LEU A 208 15.44 65.05 9.87
CA LEU A 208 14.95 65.79 8.69
C LEU A 208 14.60 67.24 9.05
N PRO A 209 14.78 68.21 8.14
CA PRO A 209 14.33 69.59 8.37
C PRO A 209 12.79 69.69 8.41
N ALA A 210 12.28 70.64 9.19
CA ALA A 210 10.86 70.80 9.54
C ALA A 210 9.81 70.58 8.41
N PRO A 211 9.96 71.11 7.17
CA PRO A 211 8.97 70.86 6.10
C PRO A 211 8.92 69.40 5.61
N VAL A 212 9.90 68.57 5.97
CA VAL A 212 10.02 67.16 5.52
C VAL A 212 9.82 66.17 6.70
N GLN A 213 9.56 66.65 7.93
CA GLN A 213 9.33 65.78 9.10
C GLN A 213 7.96 65.06 9.09
N ARG A 214 7.05 65.44 8.18
CA ARG A 214 5.70 64.84 8.05
C ARG A 214 5.69 63.72 7.01
N LEU A 215 6.41 62.65 7.31
CA LEU A 215 6.52 61.45 6.48
C LEU A 215 5.99 60.19 7.20
N GLU A 216 4.99 60.34 8.07
CA GLU A 216 4.36 59.27 8.84
C GLU A 216 3.91 58.06 7.99
N PHE A 217 3.55 58.28 6.72
CA PHE A 217 3.16 57.23 5.78
C PHE A 217 4.34 56.45 5.14
N LEU A 218 5.60 56.87 5.34
CA LEU A 218 6.79 56.15 4.86
C LEU A 218 6.97 54.78 5.55
N VAL A 219 6.27 54.55 6.66
CA VAL A 219 6.17 53.26 7.35
C VAL A 219 5.37 52.22 6.52
N ILE A 220 4.53 52.65 5.56
CA ILE A 220 3.65 51.76 4.79
C ILE A 220 4.42 50.82 3.84
N PRO A 221 5.32 51.27 2.94
CA PRO A 221 5.98 50.37 1.98
C PRO A 221 6.78 49.21 2.63
N PRO A 222 7.54 49.41 3.73
CA PRO A 222 8.13 48.30 4.48
C PRO A 222 7.10 47.31 5.00
N ILE A 223 6.01 47.79 5.63
CA ILE A 223 4.96 46.92 6.17
C ILE A 223 4.26 46.12 5.06
N VAL A 224 3.99 46.74 3.92
CA VAL A 224 3.45 46.09 2.71
C VAL A 224 4.39 44.98 2.24
N TRP A 225 5.69 45.28 2.09
CA TRP A 225 6.70 44.30 1.71
C TRP A 225 6.76 43.12 2.68
N ILE A 226 6.70 43.39 3.99
CA ILE A 226 6.77 42.37 5.04
C ILE A 226 5.53 41.47 5.03
N ALA A 227 4.35 42.07 4.89
CA ALA A 227 3.07 41.37 4.74
C ALA A 227 3.08 40.41 3.54
N PHE A 228 3.60 40.86 2.39
CA PHE A 228 3.73 40.03 1.19
C PHE A 228 4.83 38.97 1.30
N ARG A 229 5.98 39.26 1.92
CA ARG A 229 7.13 38.35 1.93
C ARG A 229 7.04 37.29 3.03
N PHE A 230 6.80 37.69 4.27
CA PHE A 230 6.93 36.82 5.45
C PHE A 230 5.59 36.34 6.01
N GLY A 231 4.58 37.21 6.02
CA GLY A 231 3.20 36.89 6.40
C GLY A 231 2.70 37.60 7.67
N PRO A 232 1.55 37.17 8.22
CA PRO A 232 0.84 37.91 9.29
C PRO A 232 1.65 38.11 10.57
N ARG A 233 2.46 37.12 10.97
CA ARG A 233 3.21 37.15 12.24
C ARG A 233 4.25 38.26 12.24
N GLU A 234 5.05 38.35 11.19
CA GLU A 234 6.09 39.36 11.01
C GLU A 234 5.47 40.75 10.76
N ALA A 235 4.38 40.83 10.01
CA ALA A 235 3.63 42.08 9.83
C ALA A 235 3.08 42.62 11.18
N ALA A 236 2.45 41.77 11.99
CA ALA A 236 1.96 42.13 13.33
C ALA A 236 3.10 42.57 14.26
N THR A 237 4.23 41.86 14.23
CA THR A 237 5.42 42.19 15.04
C THR A 237 6.02 43.54 14.62
N THR A 238 6.04 43.83 13.33
CA THR A 238 6.52 45.11 12.77
C THR A 238 5.59 46.26 13.14
N ALA A 239 4.27 46.05 13.06
CA ALA A 239 3.27 47.02 13.47
C ALA A 239 3.36 47.35 14.97
N LEU A 240 3.57 46.35 15.83
CA LEU A 240 3.85 46.53 17.26
C LEU A 240 5.14 47.34 17.49
N ALA A 241 6.23 47.00 16.81
CA ALA A 241 7.51 47.71 16.94
C ALA A 241 7.40 49.17 16.49
N MET A 242 6.79 49.43 15.33
CA MET A 242 6.51 50.78 14.82
C MET A 242 5.62 51.58 15.76
N SER A 243 4.54 50.99 16.28
CA SER A 243 3.64 51.62 17.25
C SER A 243 4.37 51.99 18.55
N THR A 244 5.26 51.11 19.02
CA THR A 244 6.08 51.35 20.22
C THR A 244 7.07 52.51 20.01
N ILE A 245 7.72 52.57 18.84
CA ILE A 245 8.65 53.67 18.51
C ILE A 245 7.88 54.99 18.33
N ALA A 246 6.73 54.97 17.66
CA ALA A 246 5.88 56.14 17.48
C ALA A 246 5.41 56.72 18.82
N LEU A 247 4.94 55.88 19.74
CA LEU A 247 4.57 56.28 21.10
C LEU A 247 5.76 56.86 21.87
N TRP A 248 6.92 56.20 21.82
CA TRP A 248 8.13 56.64 22.52
C TRP A 248 8.68 57.99 22.01
N ALA A 249 8.63 58.22 20.70
CA ALA A 249 9.04 59.50 20.11
C ALA A 249 8.05 60.61 20.47
N THR A 250 6.75 60.33 20.37
CA THR A 250 5.67 61.28 20.73
C THR A 250 5.75 61.71 22.20
N VAL A 251 6.00 60.77 23.13
CA VAL A 251 6.23 61.07 24.56
C VAL A 251 7.47 61.94 24.80
N ARG A 252 8.43 61.94 23.87
CA ARG A 252 9.65 62.77 23.93
C ARG A 252 9.52 64.11 23.18
N ASP A 253 8.32 64.46 22.72
CA ASP A 253 8.07 65.66 21.92
C ASP A 253 8.85 65.66 20.58
N VAL A 254 9.00 64.47 19.96
CA VAL A 254 9.72 64.26 18.69
C VAL A 254 8.84 63.53 17.67
N GLY A 255 8.93 63.95 16.41
CA GLY A 255 8.25 63.32 15.28
C GLY A 255 6.91 63.99 14.91
N PRO A 256 6.16 63.42 13.95
CA PRO A 256 5.04 64.08 13.30
C PRO A 256 3.85 64.40 14.21
N PHE A 257 3.73 63.72 15.35
CA PHE A 257 2.62 63.88 16.30
C PHE A 257 2.93 64.79 17.49
N ALA A 258 4.16 65.31 17.63
CA ALA A 258 4.58 66.07 18.81
C ALA A 258 3.86 67.42 18.97
N ALA A 259 3.70 68.16 17.87
CA ALA A 259 3.35 69.59 17.88
C ALA A 259 1.85 69.91 18.05
N GLU A 260 1.02 69.00 18.56
CA GLU A 260 -0.42 69.21 18.75
C GLU A 260 -0.80 69.32 20.24
N ALA A 261 -2.03 69.75 20.56
CA ALA A 261 -2.51 69.74 21.95
C ALA A 261 -2.62 68.28 22.45
N PRO A 262 -2.32 67.96 23.73
CA PRO A 262 -2.11 66.58 24.21
C PRO A 262 -3.23 65.58 23.87
N ARG A 263 -4.49 66.02 23.82
CA ARG A 263 -5.64 65.20 23.44
C ARG A 263 -5.68 64.87 21.94
N VAL A 264 -5.24 65.79 21.09
CA VAL A 264 -5.15 65.62 19.64
C VAL A 264 -3.97 64.70 19.31
N VAL A 265 -2.81 64.93 19.92
CA VAL A 265 -1.64 64.03 19.87
C VAL A 265 -2.03 62.58 20.11
N LEU A 266 -2.78 62.34 21.21
CA LEU A 266 -3.24 61.01 21.60
C LEU A 266 -4.12 60.36 20.53
N LEU A 267 -5.12 61.10 20.06
CA LEU A 267 -6.11 60.66 19.06
C LEU A 267 -5.46 60.39 17.70
N SER A 268 -4.59 61.31 17.23
CA SER A 268 -3.82 61.20 16.00
C SER A 268 -2.93 59.95 16.02
N LEU A 269 -2.18 59.75 17.11
CA LEU A 269 -1.31 58.58 17.30
C LEU A 269 -2.12 57.26 17.37
N GLN A 270 -3.19 57.22 18.16
CA GLN A 270 -4.08 56.05 18.29
C GLN A 270 -4.70 55.65 16.96
N ALA A 271 -5.22 56.62 16.20
CA ALA A 271 -5.79 56.39 14.87
C ALA A 271 -4.73 55.88 13.88
N TYR A 272 -3.57 56.53 13.84
CA TYR A 272 -2.44 56.14 12.99
C TYR A 272 -1.99 54.69 13.23
N MET A 273 -1.71 54.32 14.49
CA MET A 273 -1.26 52.97 14.84
C MET A 273 -2.35 51.92 14.55
N SER A 274 -3.61 52.24 14.83
CA SER A 274 -4.75 51.33 14.57
C SER A 274 -4.96 51.08 13.07
N VAL A 275 -4.93 52.14 12.25
CA VAL A 275 -5.08 52.04 10.79
C VAL A 275 -3.93 51.28 10.16
N ILE A 276 -2.68 51.58 10.53
CA ILE A 276 -1.51 50.86 10.01
C ILE A 276 -1.55 49.39 10.44
N THR A 277 -1.91 49.08 11.68
CA THR A 277 -1.97 47.70 12.16
C THR A 277 -3.08 46.90 11.47
N LEU A 278 -4.27 47.49 11.32
CA LEU A 278 -5.38 46.89 10.55
C LEU A 278 -4.97 46.61 9.10
N MET A 279 -4.38 47.59 8.42
CA MET A 279 -3.92 47.45 7.04
C MET A 279 -2.83 46.37 6.91
N ALA A 280 -1.84 46.36 7.82
CA ALA A 280 -0.77 45.36 7.87
C ALA A 280 -1.33 43.94 7.98
N LEU A 281 -2.27 43.73 8.91
CA LEU A 281 -2.88 42.43 9.17
C LEU A 281 -3.79 41.99 8.03
N ALA A 282 -4.65 42.87 7.52
CA ALA A 282 -5.56 42.57 6.42
C ALA A 282 -4.79 42.20 5.13
N LEU A 283 -3.73 42.96 4.81
CA LEU A 283 -2.87 42.69 3.67
C LEU A 283 -2.06 41.40 3.83
N ALA A 284 -1.48 41.17 5.02
CA ALA A 284 -0.71 39.96 5.27
C ALA A 284 -1.58 38.70 5.26
N ALA A 285 -2.81 38.80 5.77
CA ALA A 285 -3.81 37.74 5.66
C ALA A 285 -4.22 37.50 4.21
N ALA A 286 -4.35 38.55 3.38
CA ALA A 286 -4.68 38.41 1.96
C ALA A 286 -3.54 37.76 1.16
N ALA A 287 -2.30 38.17 1.42
CA ALA A 287 -1.11 37.55 0.83
C ALA A 287 -0.96 36.08 1.27
N ALA A 288 -1.22 35.77 2.53
CA ALA A 288 -1.20 34.41 3.05
C ALA A 288 -2.30 33.52 2.43
N ASP A 289 -3.54 34.02 2.32
CA ASP A 289 -4.65 33.24 1.75
C ASP A 289 -4.44 32.99 0.25
N ARG A 290 -3.94 33.99 -0.50
CA ARG A 290 -3.53 33.83 -1.91
C ARG A 290 -2.43 32.78 -2.07
N ARG A 291 -1.40 32.80 -1.22
CA ARG A 291 -0.32 31.79 -1.22
C ARG A 291 -0.83 30.37 -0.98
N ARG A 292 -1.75 30.18 -0.02
CA ARG A 292 -2.36 28.86 0.24
C ARG A 292 -3.17 28.36 -0.96
N ALA A 293 -3.97 29.24 -1.58
CA ALA A 293 -4.75 28.90 -2.77
C ALA A 293 -3.86 28.55 -3.98
N GLU A 294 -2.72 29.24 -4.13
CA GLU A 294 -1.73 28.96 -5.18
C GLU A 294 -0.99 27.64 -4.93
N GLN A 295 -0.61 27.35 -3.68
CA GLN A 295 -0.01 26.07 -3.29
C GLN A 295 -0.96 24.89 -3.54
N GLY A 296 -2.24 24.99 -3.14
CA GLY A 296 -3.22 23.93 -3.38
C GLY A 296 -3.39 23.61 -4.88
N ARG A 297 -3.43 24.63 -5.75
CA ARG A 297 -3.47 24.42 -7.22
C ARG A 297 -2.21 23.73 -7.75
N LEU A 298 -1.03 24.04 -7.20
CA LEU A 298 0.22 23.40 -7.60
C LEU A 298 0.33 21.95 -7.13
N GLU A 299 -0.27 21.62 -5.97
CA GLU A 299 -0.39 20.26 -5.46
C GLU A 299 -1.39 19.45 -6.32
N GLU A 300 -2.60 19.97 -6.56
CA GLU A 300 -3.58 19.37 -7.48
C GLU A 300 -3.01 19.15 -8.90
N ALA A 301 -2.24 20.10 -9.44
CA ALA A 301 -1.60 19.96 -10.75
C ALA A 301 -0.54 18.85 -10.77
N ARG A 302 0.24 18.69 -9.68
CA ARG A 302 1.25 17.63 -9.57
C ARG A 302 0.64 16.25 -9.41
N ASP A 303 -0.42 16.13 -8.61
CA ASP A 303 -1.09 14.85 -8.41
C ASP A 303 -1.85 14.40 -9.67
N ARG A 304 -2.38 15.34 -10.48
CA ARG A 304 -2.88 15.03 -11.84
C ARG A 304 -1.80 14.45 -12.75
N VAL A 305 -0.62 15.07 -12.80
CA VAL A 305 0.51 14.57 -13.62
C VAL A 305 0.93 13.17 -13.17
N ARG A 306 1.13 12.95 -11.86
CA ARG A 306 1.45 11.63 -11.31
C ARG A 306 0.40 10.55 -11.61
N THR A 307 -0.88 10.92 -11.57
CA THR A 307 -1.97 9.99 -11.87
C THR A 307 -1.95 9.58 -13.34
N HIS A 308 -1.54 10.48 -14.23
CA HIS A 308 -1.38 10.19 -15.65
C HIS A 308 -0.15 9.32 -15.93
N GLU A 309 1.02 9.69 -15.37
CA GLU A 309 2.27 8.92 -15.46
C GLU A 309 2.08 7.47 -14.95
N ALA A 310 1.40 7.29 -13.81
CA ALA A 310 1.12 5.96 -13.26
C ALA A 310 0.10 5.15 -14.07
N LEU A 311 -0.77 5.80 -14.84
CA LEU A 311 -1.66 5.12 -15.78
C LEU A 311 -0.88 4.63 -17.01
N GLU A 312 -0.03 5.48 -17.58
CA GLU A 312 0.84 5.12 -18.70
C GLU A 312 1.79 3.97 -18.33
N GLU A 313 2.46 4.04 -17.17
CA GLU A 313 3.32 2.95 -16.67
C GLU A 313 2.55 1.62 -16.47
N SER A 314 1.30 1.70 -15.99
CA SER A 314 0.44 0.52 -15.82
C SER A 314 -0.01 -0.07 -17.17
N GLU A 315 -0.34 0.76 -18.17
CA GLU A 315 -0.69 0.30 -19.52
C GLU A 315 0.50 -0.35 -20.23
N GLU A 316 1.70 0.25 -20.13
CA GLU A 316 2.93 -0.32 -20.67
C GLU A 316 3.30 -1.63 -19.98
N LEU A 317 3.20 -1.70 -18.65
CA LEU A 317 3.46 -2.93 -17.89
C LEU A 317 2.49 -4.05 -18.26
N HIS A 318 1.18 -3.77 -18.38
CA HIS A 318 0.21 -4.77 -18.82
C HIS A 318 0.50 -5.28 -20.25
N ARG A 319 0.90 -4.38 -21.17
CA ARG A 319 1.30 -4.77 -22.54
C ARG A 319 2.55 -5.65 -22.53
N ALA A 320 3.59 -5.27 -21.78
CA ALA A 320 4.84 -6.01 -21.68
C ALA A 320 4.66 -7.39 -21.02
N ILE A 321 3.80 -7.50 -20.00
CA ILE A 321 3.46 -8.80 -19.39
C ILE A 321 2.81 -9.73 -20.43
N ALA A 322 1.85 -9.22 -21.22
CA ALA A 322 1.18 -10.00 -22.25
C ALA A 322 2.11 -10.49 -23.38
N GLU A 323 3.20 -9.77 -23.66
CA GLU A 323 4.22 -10.16 -24.64
C GLU A 323 5.29 -11.12 -24.09
N LEU A 324 5.52 -11.14 -22.78
CA LEU A 324 6.57 -11.98 -22.16
C LEU A 324 6.12 -13.41 -21.82
N THR A 325 4.82 -13.65 -21.63
CA THR A 325 4.30 -14.96 -21.20
C THR A 325 3.70 -15.81 -22.32
N SER A 326 3.65 -15.30 -23.56
CA SER A 326 2.94 -15.96 -24.67
C SER A 326 3.51 -15.52 -26.01
N ASP A 327 3.56 -16.42 -26.99
CA ASP A 327 4.05 -16.11 -28.34
C ASP A 327 3.18 -15.05 -29.03
N PHE A 328 1.89 -14.99 -28.67
CA PHE A 328 1.05 -13.82 -28.87
C PHE A 328 -0.08 -13.71 -27.86
N ALA A 329 -0.50 -12.47 -27.60
CA ALA A 329 -1.79 -12.13 -27.00
C ALA A 329 -2.64 -11.27 -27.96
N VAL A 330 -3.97 -11.39 -27.82
CA VAL A 330 -4.99 -10.62 -28.54
C VAL A 330 -6.14 -10.23 -27.62
N ILE A 331 -6.73 -9.05 -27.86
CA ILE A 331 -7.96 -8.59 -27.22
C ILE A 331 -9.09 -8.69 -28.25
N VAL A 332 -10.19 -9.34 -27.88
CA VAL A 332 -11.37 -9.56 -28.72
C VAL A 332 -12.57 -8.89 -28.06
N ARG A 333 -13.19 -7.95 -28.77
CA ARG A 333 -14.39 -7.25 -28.33
C ARG A 333 -15.64 -7.97 -28.84
N LEU A 334 -16.64 -8.11 -27.97
CA LEU A 334 -17.90 -8.79 -28.25
C LEU A 334 -19.00 -7.78 -28.61
N GLU A 335 -19.45 -7.83 -29.85
CA GLU A 335 -20.48 -6.93 -30.36
C GLU A 335 -21.87 -7.25 -29.79
N PRO A 336 -22.80 -6.28 -29.70
CA PRO A 336 -24.15 -6.51 -29.19
C PRO A 336 -24.87 -7.68 -29.87
N GLU A 337 -24.68 -7.84 -31.18
CA GLU A 337 -25.35 -8.82 -32.05
C GLU A 337 -24.70 -10.23 -32.04
N GLY A 338 -23.70 -10.46 -31.19
CA GLY A 338 -23.02 -11.76 -31.06
C GLY A 338 -21.81 -11.94 -31.99
N GLY A 339 -21.39 -10.88 -32.68
CA GLY A 339 -20.10 -10.77 -33.35
C GLY A 339 -18.93 -10.74 -32.35
N ALA A 340 -17.76 -11.18 -32.80
CA ALA A 340 -16.51 -11.08 -32.07
C ALA A 340 -15.45 -10.52 -33.03
N VAL A 341 -14.88 -9.37 -32.68
CA VAL A 341 -13.97 -8.58 -33.51
C VAL A 341 -12.64 -8.42 -32.79
N LEU A 342 -11.54 -8.52 -33.53
CA LEU A 342 -10.19 -8.34 -33.00
C LEU A 342 -9.95 -6.85 -32.73
N GLU A 343 -9.82 -6.46 -31.46
CA GLU A 343 -9.66 -5.06 -31.05
C GLU A 343 -8.18 -4.66 -30.97
N SER A 344 -7.32 -5.55 -30.48
CA SER A 344 -5.87 -5.38 -30.57
C SER A 344 -5.15 -6.73 -30.59
N ALA A 345 -3.92 -6.72 -31.09
CA ALA A 345 -3.04 -7.87 -31.13
C ALA A 345 -1.61 -7.43 -30.84
N THR A 346 -0.89 -8.25 -30.09
CA THR A 346 0.58 -8.15 -29.96
C THR A 346 1.26 -8.45 -31.29
N ASP A 347 2.48 -7.95 -31.46
CA ASP A 347 3.28 -8.14 -32.68
C ASP A 347 3.56 -9.62 -33.00
N GLY A 348 3.49 -10.48 -31.97
CA GLY A 348 3.57 -11.93 -32.07
C GLY A 348 2.46 -12.58 -32.90
N PHE A 349 1.24 -12.02 -32.89
CA PHE A 349 0.08 -12.59 -33.59
C PHE A 349 0.38 -12.71 -35.09
N ARG A 350 0.97 -11.66 -35.67
CA ARG A 350 1.43 -11.63 -37.06
C ARG A 350 2.55 -12.64 -37.33
N ARG A 351 3.49 -12.82 -36.39
CA ARG A 351 4.61 -13.76 -36.56
C ARG A 351 4.14 -15.22 -36.58
N VAL A 352 3.20 -15.58 -35.71
CA VAL A 352 2.72 -16.97 -35.56
C VAL A 352 1.64 -17.32 -36.59
N THR A 353 0.72 -16.39 -36.89
CA THR A 353 -0.42 -16.67 -37.77
C THR A 353 -0.19 -16.26 -39.24
N GLY A 354 0.72 -15.32 -39.50
CA GLY A 354 0.93 -14.71 -40.81
C GLY A 354 -0.12 -13.67 -41.24
N TYR A 355 -1.15 -13.41 -40.42
CA TYR A 355 -2.18 -12.41 -40.68
C TYR A 355 -1.91 -11.09 -39.96
N MET A 356 -2.41 -9.99 -40.51
CA MET A 356 -2.48 -8.71 -39.80
C MET A 356 -3.77 -8.66 -38.96
N ALA A 357 -3.78 -7.86 -37.89
CA ALA A 357 -4.97 -7.78 -37.02
C ALA A 357 -6.18 -7.18 -37.77
N GLU A 358 -5.90 -6.24 -38.66
CA GLU A 358 -6.84 -5.54 -39.52
C GLU A 358 -7.47 -6.44 -40.60
N GLU A 359 -7.05 -7.71 -40.72
CA GLU A 359 -7.69 -8.73 -41.58
C GLU A 359 -8.85 -9.47 -40.85
N PHE A 360 -9.14 -9.13 -39.58
CA PHE A 360 -10.18 -9.72 -38.73
C PHE A 360 -11.18 -8.67 -38.20
N ASN A 361 -11.66 -7.80 -39.10
CA ASN A 361 -12.59 -6.71 -38.78
C ASN A 361 -14.07 -7.14 -38.81
N GLY A 362 -14.39 -8.33 -39.34
CA GLY A 362 -15.75 -8.82 -39.49
C GLY A 362 -16.18 -9.82 -38.39
N PRO A 363 -17.48 -9.90 -38.07
CA PRO A 363 -17.99 -10.87 -37.12
C PRO A 363 -17.72 -12.30 -37.60
N PHE A 364 -17.20 -13.14 -36.71
CA PHE A 364 -16.83 -14.54 -36.93
C PHE A 364 -15.61 -14.81 -37.85
N GLU A 365 -14.85 -13.79 -38.26
CA GLU A 365 -13.67 -13.99 -39.12
C GLU A 365 -12.57 -14.84 -38.46
N TRP A 366 -12.52 -14.90 -37.12
CA TRP A 366 -11.66 -15.83 -36.35
C TRP A 366 -11.81 -17.30 -36.75
N ARG A 367 -12.95 -17.71 -37.33
CA ARG A 367 -13.16 -19.07 -37.86
C ARG A 367 -12.21 -19.42 -39.01
N ARG A 368 -11.67 -18.42 -39.73
CA ARG A 368 -10.66 -18.64 -40.79
C ARG A 368 -9.32 -19.12 -40.23
N LEU A 369 -9.03 -18.77 -38.97
CA LEU A 369 -7.80 -19.14 -38.29
C LEU A 369 -7.82 -20.60 -37.80
N LEU A 370 -8.99 -21.15 -37.49
CA LEU A 370 -9.12 -22.48 -36.90
C LEU A 370 -9.14 -23.58 -37.96
N ASP A 371 -8.47 -24.69 -37.66
CA ASP A 371 -8.57 -25.91 -38.46
C ASP A 371 -9.95 -26.57 -38.25
N LEU A 372 -10.49 -27.15 -39.33
CA LEU A 372 -11.82 -27.80 -39.39
C LEU A 372 -12.05 -28.79 -38.24
N ASP A 373 -11.03 -29.60 -37.92
CA ASP A 373 -11.09 -30.60 -36.85
C ASP A 373 -11.32 -29.99 -35.46
N THR A 374 -11.00 -28.70 -35.27
CA THR A 374 -11.04 -28.01 -33.97
C THR A 374 -12.11 -26.90 -33.88
N LEU A 375 -12.88 -26.68 -34.95
CA LEU A 375 -13.99 -25.71 -34.96
C LEU A 375 -15.03 -25.97 -33.85
N THR A 376 -15.32 -27.25 -33.57
CA THR A 376 -16.28 -27.66 -32.53
C THR A 376 -15.79 -27.30 -31.13
N ASP A 377 -14.48 -27.40 -30.87
CA ASP A 377 -13.91 -27.07 -29.57
C ASP A 377 -13.72 -25.56 -29.40
N GLY A 378 -13.40 -24.84 -30.49
CA GLY A 378 -13.48 -23.37 -30.54
C GLY A 378 -14.90 -22.84 -30.29
N ALA A 379 -15.94 -23.51 -30.78
CA ALA A 379 -17.34 -23.12 -30.51
C ALA A 379 -17.71 -23.31 -29.01
N LYS A 380 -17.37 -24.46 -28.42
CA LYS A 380 -17.56 -24.71 -26.98
C LYS A 380 -16.77 -23.72 -26.11
N MET A 381 -15.57 -23.33 -26.54
CA MET A 381 -14.77 -22.30 -25.88
C MET A 381 -15.51 -20.97 -25.85
N GLY A 382 -16.05 -20.53 -26.99
CA GLY A 382 -16.86 -19.30 -27.09
C GLY A 382 -18.06 -19.30 -26.15
N GLU A 383 -18.83 -20.39 -26.10
CA GLU A 383 -19.98 -20.51 -25.18
C GLU A 383 -19.60 -20.40 -23.69
N ARG A 384 -18.44 -20.92 -23.30
CA ARG A 384 -17.96 -20.85 -21.91
C ARG A 384 -17.43 -19.47 -21.55
N LEU A 385 -16.69 -18.84 -22.46
CA LEU A 385 -16.22 -17.45 -22.30
C LEU A 385 -17.39 -16.47 -22.20
N LEU A 386 -18.45 -16.64 -22.99
CA LEU A 386 -19.68 -15.83 -22.91
C LEU A 386 -20.42 -15.99 -21.57
N LYS A 387 -20.22 -17.09 -20.85
CA LYS A 387 -20.74 -17.33 -19.49
C LYS A 387 -19.82 -16.77 -18.38
N GLY A 388 -18.71 -16.12 -18.74
CA GLY A 388 -17.73 -15.61 -17.80
C GLY A 388 -16.73 -16.66 -17.27
N GLU A 389 -16.69 -17.86 -17.85
CA GLU A 389 -15.69 -18.87 -17.46
C GLU A 389 -14.34 -18.60 -18.12
N ARG A 390 -13.24 -18.64 -17.35
CA ARG A 390 -11.88 -18.73 -17.90
C ARG A 390 -11.69 -20.09 -18.58
N VAL A 391 -11.08 -20.12 -19.76
CA VAL A 391 -10.86 -21.35 -20.54
C VAL A 391 -9.41 -21.49 -20.94
N SER A 392 -8.85 -22.70 -20.79
CA SER A 392 -7.56 -23.08 -21.36
C SER A 392 -7.69 -24.41 -22.08
N LEU A 393 -7.16 -24.50 -23.30
CA LEU A 393 -7.18 -25.68 -24.16
C LEU A 393 -6.21 -25.53 -25.34
N GLU A 394 -5.92 -26.64 -26.02
CA GLU A 394 -5.04 -26.64 -27.20
C GLU A 394 -5.89 -26.70 -28.49
N LEU A 395 -5.70 -25.73 -29.39
CA LEU A 395 -6.36 -25.64 -30.70
C LEU A 395 -5.35 -25.83 -31.82
N ARG A 396 -5.83 -26.28 -32.98
CA ARG A 396 -5.03 -26.32 -34.21
C ARG A 396 -5.46 -25.16 -35.10
N ILE A 397 -4.52 -24.30 -35.45
CA ILE A 397 -4.75 -23.18 -36.37
C ILE A 397 -4.17 -23.49 -37.75
N VAL A 398 -4.66 -22.78 -38.76
CA VAL A 398 -4.08 -22.71 -40.10
C VAL A 398 -3.56 -21.29 -40.30
N GLY A 399 -2.24 -21.15 -40.49
CA GLY A 399 -1.64 -19.86 -40.80
C GLY A 399 -1.94 -19.42 -42.23
N LYS A 400 -1.66 -18.15 -42.55
CA LYS A 400 -1.83 -17.58 -43.90
C LYS A 400 -0.96 -18.26 -44.96
N ASP A 401 0.12 -18.90 -44.52
CA ASP A 401 1.01 -19.77 -45.29
C ASP A 401 0.46 -21.19 -45.54
N GLY A 402 -0.71 -21.51 -44.99
CA GLY A 402 -1.31 -22.84 -45.02
C GLY A 402 -0.71 -23.83 -44.03
N ALA A 403 0.30 -23.43 -43.24
CA ALA A 403 0.92 -24.31 -42.26
C ALA A 403 0.03 -24.47 -41.02
N ARG A 404 -0.10 -25.72 -40.55
CA ARG A 404 -0.90 -26.08 -39.38
C ARG A 404 -0.05 -25.99 -38.12
N ARG A 405 -0.49 -25.20 -37.15
CA ARG A 405 0.20 -24.98 -35.86
C ARG A 405 -0.72 -25.38 -34.71
N TRP A 406 -0.17 -25.99 -33.66
CA TRP A 406 -0.87 -26.24 -32.42
C TRP A 406 -0.59 -25.11 -31.44
N LEU A 407 -1.64 -24.44 -30.98
CA LEU A 407 -1.55 -23.39 -29.98
C LEU A 407 -2.17 -23.86 -28.67
N ARG A 408 -1.48 -23.64 -27.56
CA ARG A 408 -2.11 -23.65 -26.24
C ARG A 408 -2.68 -22.26 -25.98
N CYS A 409 -4.00 -22.17 -25.96
CA CYS A 409 -4.71 -20.91 -25.73
C CYS A 409 -5.19 -20.82 -24.29
N HIS A 410 -5.00 -19.66 -23.67
CA HIS A 410 -5.60 -19.26 -22.40
C HIS A 410 -6.45 -18.02 -22.64
N ALA A 411 -7.76 -18.15 -22.44
CA ALA A 411 -8.74 -17.10 -22.70
C ALA A 411 -9.44 -16.69 -21.40
N GLU A 412 -9.46 -15.39 -21.15
CA GLU A 412 -10.02 -14.75 -19.96
C GLU A 412 -11.09 -13.71 -20.34
N PRO A 413 -12.34 -13.87 -19.90
CA PRO A 413 -13.41 -12.91 -20.14
C PRO A 413 -13.35 -11.77 -19.12
N PHE A 414 -13.54 -10.54 -19.62
CA PHE A 414 -13.66 -9.32 -18.83
C PHE A 414 -15.10 -8.78 -18.91
N GLN A 415 -15.48 -8.01 -17.89
CA GLN A 415 -16.77 -7.33 -17.79
C GLN A 415 -16.51 -5.89 -17.38
N HIS A 416 -16.75 -4.91 -18.26
CA HIS A 416 -16.72 -3.52 -17.84
C HIS A 416 -17.99 -3.20 -17.03
N SER A 417 -17.83 -2.61 -15.84
CA SER A 417 -18.89 -2.59 -14.83
C SER A 417 -20.10 -1.73 -15.25
N THR A 418 -21.18 -2.36 -15.71
CA THR A 418 -22.60 -1.91 -15.64
C THR A 418 -23.57 -2.90 -16.27
N ASN A 419 -23.12 -3.78 -17.16
CA ASN A 419 -23.92 -4.87 -17.72
C ASN A 419 -23.46 -6.24 -17.19
N ASP A 420 -24.41 -7.15 -16.95
CA ASP A 420 -24.16 -8.54 -16.53
C ASP A 420 -23.74 -9.44 -17.72
N ARG A 421 -22.90 -8.90 -18.61
CA ARG A 421 -22.52 -9.49 -19.90
C ARG A 421 -21.04 -9.25 -20.16
N VAL A 422 -20.34 -10.29 -20.59
CA VAL A 422 -18.96 -10.19 -21.10
C VAL A 422 -18.94 -9.30 -22.35
N ASP A 423 -18.04 -8.33 -22.37
CA ASP A 423 -17.85 -7.35 -23.44
C ASP A 423 -16.46 -7.46 -24.10
N CYS A 424 -15.48 -7.97 -23.36
CA CYS A 424 -14.10 -8.14 -23.80
C CYS A 424 -13.56 -9.52 -23.41
N ILE A 425 -12.72 -10.12 -24.26
CA ILE A 425 -11.98 -11.36 -23.99
C ILE A 425 -10.51 -11.13 -24.32
N LEU A 426 -9.62 -11.38 -23.36
CA LEU A 426 -8.19 -11.50 -23.60
C LEU A 426 -7.88 -12.96 -23.95
N VAL A 427 -7.20 -13.20 -25.06
CA VAL A 427 -6.68 -14.52 -25.43
C VAL A 427 -5.17 -14.45 -25.54
N SER A 428 -4.48 -15.31 -24.81
CA SER A 428 -3.04 -15.50 -24.89
C SER A 428 -2.74 -16.90 -25.45
N ALA A 429 -1.71 -17.04 -26.28
CA ALA A 429 -1.43 -18.26 -27.02
C ALA A 429 0.08 -18.55 -27.11
N GLU A 430 0.42 -19.82 -26.91
CA GLU A 430 1.79 -20.39 -26.97
C GLU A 430 1.83 -21.43 -28.10
N ASP A 431 2.79 -21.37 -29.02
CA ASP A 431 2.98 -22.35 -30.09
C ASP A 431 3.65 -23.61 -29.52
N VAL A 432 2.87 -24.68 -29.43
CA VAL A 432 3.29 -25.97 -28.87
C VAL A 432 3.54 -27.02 -29.95
N THR A 433 3.59 -26.62 -31.23
CA THR A 433 3.69 -27.54 -32.38
C THR A 433 4.90 -28.46 -32.29
N ASP A 434 6.10 -27.91 -32.05
CA ASP A 434 7.34 -28.68 -31.98
C ASP A 434 7.36 -29.66 -30.80
N ARG A 435 6.88 -29.21 -29.63
CA ARG A 435 6.75 -30.04 -28.44
C ARG A 435 5.82 -31.23 -28.69
N ARG A 436 4.68 -30.99 -29.34
CA ARG A 436 3.67 -32.01 -29.65
C ARG A 436 4.18 -33.03 -30.66
N MET A 437 4.96 -32.59 -31.65
CA MET A 437 5.64 -33.48 -32.60
C MET A 437 6.74 -34.33 -31.93
N ALA A 438 7.50 -33.77 -30.98
CA ALA A 438 8.51 -34.50 -30.21
C ALA A 438 7.89 -35.61 -29.33
N ASP A 439 6.80 -35.30 -28.61
CA ASP A 439 6.08 -36.27 -27.76
C ASP A 439 5.47 -37.42 -28.58
N GLU A 440 4.91 -37.14 -29.77
CA GLU A 440 4.43 -38.18 -30.69
C GLU A 440 5.55 -39.07 -31.23
N SER A 441 6.70 -38.48 -31.57
CA SER A 441 7.87 -39.23 -32.04
C SER A 441 8.37 -40.18 -30.95
N LEU A 442 8.49 -39.70 -29.71
CA LEU A 442 8.92 -40.51 -28.57
C LEU A 442 7.96 -41.68 -28.30
N ARG A 443 6.63 -41.46 -28.40
CA ARG A 443 5.63 -42.52 -28.27
C ARG A 443 5.79 -43.62 -29.32
N ARG A 444 5.97 -43.27 -30.60
CA ARG A 444 6.22 -44.27 -31.67
C ARG A 444 7.47 -45.10 -31.41
N HIS A 445 8.54 -44.50 -30.91
CA HIS A 445 9.77 -45.23 -30.56
C HIS A 445 9.54 -46.20 -29.38
N GLN A 446 8.72 -45.84 -28.39
CA GLN A 446 8.40 -46.70 -27.25
C GLN A 446 7.47 -47.86 -27.61
N GLU A 447 6.59 -47.71 -28.60
CA GLU A 447 5.70 -48.78 -29.08
C GLU A 447 6.49 -49.88 -29.81
N VAL A 448 7.41 -49.52 -30.72
CA VAL A 448 8.28 -50.48 -31.44
C VAL A 448 9.14 -51.32 -30.49
N ILE A 449 9.62 -50.75 -29.39
CA ILE A 449 10.43 -51.47 -28.38
C ILE A 449 9.60 -52.54 -27.64
N ARG A 450 8.28 -52.39 -27.54
CA ARG A 450 7.41 -53.36 -26.85
C ARG A 450 7.11 -54.62 -27.68
N GLU A 451 7.14 -54.54 -29.01
CA GLU A 451 6.84 -55.66 -29.90
C GLU A 451 7.92 -56.76 -29.94
N LEU A 452 9.13 -56.51 -29.39
CA LEU A 452 10.30 -57.38 -29.52
C LEU A 452 10.68 -58.17 -28.24
N SER A 453 9.80 -58.27 -27.24
CA SER A 453 10.20 -58.75 -25.89
C SER A 453 9.87 -60.23 -25.58
N THR A 454 10.95 -61.03 -25.47
CA THR A 454 11.10 -62.43 -24.98
C THR A 454 10.80 -63.60 -25.95
N PRO A 455 11.69 -63.89 -26.93
CA PRO A 455 11.61 -65.10 -27.77
C PRO A 455 12.03 -66.38 -27.02
N VAL A 456 11.51 -67.53 -27.48
CA VAL A 456 11.97 -68.87 -27.07
C VAL A 456 13.32 -69.17 -27.71
N LEU A 457 14.37 -69.34 -26.90
CA LEU A 457 15.74 -69.54 -27.35
C LEU A 457 16.09 -71.03 -27.43
N ARG A 458 16.68 -71.49 -28.55
CA ARG A 458 17.30 -72.82 -28.64
C ARG A 458 18.78 -72.73 -28.25
N ILE A 459 19.15 -73.39 -27.15
CA ILE A 459 20.55 -73.39 -26.67
C ILE A 459 21.33 -74.57 -27.26
N ARG A 460 20.73 -75.76 -27.29
CA ARG A 460 21.30 -77.00 -27.84
C ARG A 460 20.22 -77.82 -28.51
N ASP A 461 20.60 -78.88 -29.21
CA ASP A 461 19.62 -79.78 -29.81
C ASP A 461 18.71 -80.40 -28.74
N ARG A 462 17.40 -80.33 -29.01
CA ARG A 462 16.31 -80.73 -28.11
C ARG A 462 16.21 -79.94 -26.78
N LEU A 463 16.92 -78.81 -26.61
CA LEU A 463 16.86 -77.95 -25.41
C LEU A 463 16.48 -76.50 -25.75
N LEU A 464 15.40 -76.02 -25.12
CA LEU A 464 14.94 -74.62 -25.21
C LEU A 464 15.03 -73.91 -23.85
N ILE A 465 15.23 -72.59 -23.88
CA ILE A 465 15.01 -71.68 -22.74
C ILE A 465 13.91 -70.68 -23.11
N LEU A 466 12.99 -70.42 -22.18
CA LEU A 466 12.07 -69.29 -22.23
C LEU A 466 12.36 -68.32 -21.06
N PRO A 467 13.06 -67.20 -21.29
CA PRO A 467 13.30 -66.19 -20.26
C PRO A 467 12.11 -65.25 -20.14
N VAL A 468 11.54 -65.12 -18.94
CA VAL A 468 10.42 -64.22 -18.63
C VAL A 468 10.94 -63.02 -17.84
N ILE A 469 10.98 -61.86 -18.50
CA ILE A 469 11.52 -60.61 -17.95
C ILE A 469 10.42 -59.57 -17.79
N GLY A 470 10.37 -58.93 -16.61
CA GLY A 470 9.43 -57.87 -16.28
C GLY A 470 8.06 -58.39 -15.85
N GLN A 471 7.06 -57.51 -15.79
CA GLN A 471 5.70 -57.92 -15.44
C GLN A 471 5.07 -58.74 -16.58
N ILE A 472 4.35 -59.79 -16.19
CA ILE A 472 3.62 -60.69 -17.08
C ILE A 472 2.13 -60.57 -16.79
N ASP A 473 1.37 -60.20 -17.82
CA ASP A 473 -0.09 -60.19 -17.81
C ASP A 473 -0.66 -61.45 -18.50
N ALA A 474 -1.98 -61.62 -18.45
CA ALA A 474 -2.65 -62.79 -19.01
C ALA A 474 -2.53 -62.89 -20.54
N GLN A 475 -2.47 -61.76 -21.26
CA GLN A 475 -2.36 -61.72 -22.71
C GLN A 475 -0.94 -62.09 -23.16
N ARG A 476 0.08 -61.58 -22.44
CA ARG A 476 1.49 -61.96 -22.62
C ARG A 476 1.71 -63.43 -22.31
N ALA A 477 1.14 -63.96 -21.22
CA ALA A 477 1.21 -65.38 -20.88
C ALA A 477 0.60 -66.29 -21.97
N GLN A 478 -0.53 -65.91 -22.56
CA GLN A 478 -1.13 -66.65 -23.68
C GLN A 478 -0.24 -66.65 -24.95
N ARG A 479 0.37 -65.51 -25.31
CA ARG A 479 1.30 -65.43 -26.45
C ARG A 479 2.53 -66.33 -26.24
N LEU A 480 3.16 -66.23 -25.08
CA LEU A 480 4.31 -67.09 -24.71
C LEU A 480 3.95 -68.59 -24.72
N THR A 481 2.72 -68.95 -24.32
CA THR A 481 2.21 -70.33 -24.42
C THR A 481 2.23 -70.82 -25.88
N ALA A 482 1.67 -70.04 -26.80
CA ALA A 482 1.54 -70.42 -28.21
C ALA A 482 2.92 -70.52 -28.90
N GLU A 483 3.81 -69.58 -28.63
CA GLU A 483 5.19 -69.58 -29.15
C GLU A 483 6.02 -70.75 -28.61
N LEU A 484 5.89 -71.07 -27.33
CA LEU A 484 6.61 -72.20 -26.72
C LEU A 484 6.15 -73.54 -27.30
N LEU A 485 4.84 -73.79 -27.39
CA LEU A 485 4.31 -75.04 -27.95
C LEU A 485 4.70 -75.22 -29.43
N SER A 486 4.70 -74.13 -30.22
CA SER A 486 5.19 -74.14 -31.59
C SER A 486 6.69 -74.46 -31.66
N SER A 487 7.50 -73.80 -30.82
CA SER A 487 8.94 -73.98 -30.74
C SER A 487 9.35 -75.38 -30.30
N ILE A 488 8.63 -76.01 -29.36
CA ILE A 488 8.85 -77.40 -28.94
C ILE A 488 8.70 -78.34 -30.13
N ARG A 489 7.61 -78.20 -30.90
CA ARG A 489 7.33 -79.05 -32.08
C ARG A 489 8.38 -78.85 -33.17
N ILE A 490 8.74 -77.60 -33.48
CA ILE A 490 9.71 -77.27 -34.55
C ILE A 490 11.10 -77.84 -34.21
N ASN A 491 11.57 -77.61 -32.98
CA ASN A 491 12.92 -78.01 -32.55
C ASN A 491 13.01 -79.44 -32.00
N ARG A 492 11.88 -80.18 -31.97
CA ARG A 492 11.72 -81.48 -31.30
C ARG A 492 12.29 -81.45 -29.87
N ALA A 493 11.95 -80.39 -29.14
CA ALA A 493 12.47 -80.13 -27.81
C ALA A 493 12.00 -81.23 -26.83
N ARG A 494 12.96 -81.78 -26.08
CA ARG A 494 12.73 -82.80 -25.06
C ARG A 494 12.83 -82.21 -23.66
N VAL A 495 13.58 -81.12 -23.49
CA VAL A 495 13.63 -80.34 -22.26
C VAL A 495 13.45 -78.86 -22.57
N VAL A 496 12.71 -78.15 -21.71
CA VAL A 496 12.56 -76.69 -21.74
C VAL A 496 12.81 -76.16 -20.34
N VAL A 497 13.67 -75.15 -20.23
CA VAL A 497 13.86 -74.37 -19.00
C VAL A 497 13.07 -73.07 -19.12
N ILE A 498 12.17 -72.80 -18.18
CA ILE A 498 11.48 -71.51 -18.07
C ILE A 498 12.16 -70.72 -16.95
N ASP A 499 12.72 -69.57 -17.27
CA ASP A 499 13.38 -68.68 -16.31
C ASP A 499 12.44 -67.55 -15.91
N MET A 500 12.15 -67.46 -14.61
CA MET A 500 11.27 -66.47 -14.00
C MET A 500 12.02 -65.48 -13.09
N THR A 501 13.35 -65.49 -13.10
CA THR A 501 14.19 -64.61 -12.27
C THR A 501 13.84 -63.12 -12.44
N GLY A 502 13.34 -62.73 -13.63
CA GLY A 502 12.89 -61.37 -13.94
C GLY A 502 11.47 -61.01 -13.50
N VAL A 503 10.74 -61.89 -12.80
CA VAL A 503 9.33 -61.71 -12.39
C VAL A 503 9.22 -61.61 -10.86
N ALA A 504 8.82 -60.45 -10.35
CA ALA A 504 8.69 -60.25 -8.90
C ALA A 504 7.42 -60.85 -8.31
N THR A 505 6.28 -60.66 -8.98
CA THR A 505 4.93 -61.02 -8.53
C THR A 505 4.07 -61.51 -9.69
N MET A 506 3.08 -62.36 -9.42
CA MET A 506 2.21 -62.96 -10.43
C MET A 506 0.75 -62.95 -9.95
N THR A 507 -0.21 -62.73 -10.86
CA THR A 507 -1.63 -62.84 -10.52
C THR A 507 -2.11 -64.28 -10.63
N PRO A 508 -3.17 -64.69 -9.88
CA PRO A 508 -3.71 -66.05 -9.97
C PRO A 508 -4.12 -66.47 -11.38
N GLN A 509 -4.59 -65.53 -12.20
CA GLN A 509 -4.97 -65.76 -13.60
C GLN A 509 -3.75 -66.12 -14.47
N VAL A 510 -2.61 -65.46 -14.24
CA VAL A 510 -1.36 -65.76 -14.97
C VAL A 510 -0.77 -67.08 -14.49
N ALA A 511 -0.81 -67.36 -13.19
CA ALA A 511 -0.39 -68.65 -12.64
C ALA A 511 -1.17 -69.83 -13.25
N GLN A 512 -2.51 -69.74 -13.32
CA GLN A 512 -3.34 -70.74 -14.00
C GLN A 512 -2.99 -70.93 -15.49
N GLN A 513 -2.63 -69.85 -16.20
CA GLN A 513 -2.22 -69.94 -17.61
C GLN A 513 -0.86 -70.64 -17.77
N ILE A 514 0.09 -70.37 -16.86
CA ILE A 514 1.40 -71.05 -16.83
C ILE A 514 1.24 -72.54 -16.51
N LEU A 515 0.38 -72.93 -15.58
CA LEU A 515 0.09 -74.34 -15.30
C LEU A 515 -0.40 -75.09 -16.56
N LYS A 516 -1.36 -74.51 -17.29
CA LYS A 516 -1.83 -75.05 -18.58
C LYS A 516 -0.72 -75.15 -19.62
N THR A 517 0.21 -74.19 -19.62
CA THR A 517 1.39 -74.21 -20.51
C THR A 517 2.27 -75.41 -20.20
N ILE A 518 2.58 -75.65 -18.93
CA ILE A 518 3.41 -76.77 -18.47
C ILE A 518 2.78 -78.11 -18.85
N GLU A 519 1.47 -78.29 -18.58
CA GLU A 519 0.74 -79.50 -18.95
C GLU A 519 0.72 -79.74 -20.47
N ALA A 520 0.43 -78.71 -21.27
CA ALA A 520 0.44 -78.81 -22.72
C ALA A 520 1.83 -79.16 -23.29
N CYS A 521 2.91 -78.64 -22.70
CA CYS A 521 4.27 -79.01 -23.11
C CYS A 521 4.60 -80.47 -22.76
N ARG A 522 4.15 -80.96 -21.60
CA ARG A 522 4.33 -82.37 -21.21
C ARG A 522 3.56 -83.33 -22.13
N LEU A 523 2.37 -82.95 -22.60
CA LEU A 523 1.62 -83.70 -23.62
C LEU A 523 2.35 -83.76 -24.98
N LEU A 524 3.21 -82.79 -25.28
CA LEU A 524 4.10 -82.82 -26.45
C LEU A 524 5.41 -83.61 -26.20
N GLY A 525 5.57 -84.25 -25.03
CA GLY A 525 6.75 -85.04 -24.68
C GLY A 525 7.95 -84.22 -24.20
N ALA A 526 7.77 -82.94 -23.89
CA ALA A 526 8.83 -82.09 -23.34
C ALA A 526 8.77 -82.03 -21.79
N THR A 527 9.89 -82.30 -21.14
CA THR A 527 10.07 -82.06 -19.70
C THR A 527 10.26 -80.57 -19.45
N ILE A 528 9.49 -80.01 -18.51
CA ILE A 528 9.62 -78.61 -18.10
C ILE A 528 10.40 -78.51 -16.79
N ILE A 529 11.40 -77.63 -16.78
CA ILE A 529 12.12 -77.17 -15.61
C ILE A 529 11.76 -75.69 -15.41
N VAL A 530 11.45 -75.29 -14.18
CA VAL A 530 11.16 -73.89 -13.84
C VAL A 530 12.25 -73.36 -12.90
N THR A 531 12.76 -72.17 -13.20
CA THR A 531 13.91 -71.56 -12.51
C THR A 531 13.59 -70.14 -12.06
N GLY A 532 14.27 -69.66 -11.00
CA GLY A 532 14.13 -68.28 -10.54
C GLY A 532 12.77 -67.94 -9.90
N LEU A 533 12.09 -68.91 -9.27
CA LEU A 533 10.81 -68.66 -8.61
C LEU A 533 10.98 -67.76 -7.37
N SER A 534 10.39 -66.57 -7.41
CA SER A 534 10.30 -65.68 -6.24
C SER A 534 9.35 -66.25 -5.17
N HIS A 535 9.53 -65.83 -3.91
CA HIS A 535 8.66 -66.23 -2.79
C HIS A 535 7.17 -65.99 -3.07
N GLY A 536 6.82 -64.83 -3.64
CA GLY A 536 5.43 -64.49 -3.97
C GLY A 536 4.84 -65.31 -5.12
N ILE A 537 5.67 -65.76 -6.08
CA ILE A 537 5.23 -66.67 -7.14
C ILE A 537 5.00 -68.08 -6.59
N ALA A 538 5.91 -68.56 -5.74
CA ALA A 538 5.80 -69.88 -5.09
C ALA A 538 4.51 -69.97 -4.25
N ASP A 539 4.22 -68.97 -3.42
CA ASP A 539 2.98 -68.92 -2.62
C ASP A 539 1.72 -68.91 -3.51
N THR A 540 1.72 -68.12 -4.58
CA THR A 540 0.62 -68.08 -5.55
C THR A 540 0.39 -69.44 -6.22
N LEU A 541 1.45 -70.12 -6.68
CA LEU A 541 1.37 -71.44 -7.31
C LEU A 541 0.89 -72.53 -6.34
N VAL A 542 1.31 -72.49 -5.08
CA VAL A 542 0.84 -73.42 -4.03
C VAL A 542 -0.64 -73.17 -3.71
N SER A 543 -1.07 -71.92 -3.59
CA SER A 543 -2.48 -71.58 -3.30
C SER A 543 -3.48 -72.06 -4.37
N ILE A 544 -3.01 -72.24 -5.62
CA ILE A 544 -3.80 -72.71 -6.77
C ILE A 544 -3.75 -74.24 -6.90
N GLY A 545 -2.97 -74.93 -6.06
CA GLY A 545 -2.95 -76.39 -5.98
C GLY A 545 -1.95 -77.09 -6.91
N LEU A 546 -0.79 -76.48 -7.19
CA LEU A 546 0.29 -77.14 -7.92
C LEU A 546 0.74 -78.43 -7.19
N ASP A 547 0.61 -79.58 -7.85
CA ASP A 547 1.21 -80.85 -7.42
C ASP A 547 2.74 -80.79 -7.66
N LEU A 548 3.49 -80.49 -6.60
CA LEU A 548 4.94 -80.33 -6.62
C LEU A 548 5.70 -81.59 -7.09
N GLY A 549 5.07 -82.77 -7.11
CA GLY A 549 5.66 -83.98 -7.69
C GLY A 549 5.75 -83.97 -9.23
N ARG A 550 5.26 -82.91 -9.90
CA ARG A 550 5.08 -82.86 -11.37
C ARG A 550 5.91 -81.80 -12.09
N VAL A 551 6.65 -80.95 -11.39
CA VAL A 551 7.47 -79.89 -11.99
C VAL A 551 8.82 -79.84 -11.30
N THR A 552 9.91 -79.97 -12.06
CA THR A 552 11.25 -79.77 -11.54
C THR A 552 11.48 -78.27 -11.35
N SER A 553 11.58 -77.81 -10.11
CA SER A 553 11.90 -76.42 -9.78
C SER A 553 13.31 -76.30 -9.22
N LEU A 554 14.07 -75.32 -9.72
CA LEU A 554 15.45 -75.06 -9.31
C LEU A 554 15.65 -73.57 -9.02
N GLY A 555 16.65 -73.23 -8.19
CA GLY A 555 16.82 -71.88 -7.64
C GLY A 555 17.15 -70.82 -8.70
N ASP A 556 17.96 -71.19 -9.70
CA ASP A 556 18.45 -70.31 -10.75
C ASP A 556 18.51 -71.01 -12.12
N LEU A 557 18.76 -70.23 -13.16
CA LEU A 557 18.88 -70.71 -14.53
C LEU A 557 20.07 -71.67 -14.72
N GLN A 558 21.15 -71.50 -13.95
CA GLN A 558 22.34 -72.34 -14.07
C GLN A 558 22.03 -73.78 -13.66
N GLY A 559 21.46 -73.98 -12.47
CA GLY A 559 21.02 -75.31 -12.01
C GLY A 559 19.98 -75.92 -12.95
N GLY A 560 19.06 -75.10 -13.48
CA GLY A 560 18.09 -75.58 -14.48
C GLY A 560 18.71 -76.09 -15.77
N MET A 561 19.82 -75.48 -16.20
CA MET A 561 20.58 -75.93 -17.37
C MET A 561 21.39 -77.20 -17.07
N GLU A 562 22.05 -77.29 -15.91
CA GLU A 562 22.78 -78.49 -15.48
C GLU A 562 21.85 -79.71 -15.40
N GLU A 563 20.63 -79.53 -14.85
CA GLU A 563 19.61 -80.58 -14.81
C GLU A 563 19.06 -80.94 -16.19
N ALA A 564 18.88 -79.95 -17.08
CA ALA A 564 18.47 -80.20 -18.46
C ALA A 564 19.49 -81.06 -19.22
N GLU A 565 20.78 -80.79 -19.03
CA GLU A 565 21.86 -81.58 -19.65
C GLU A 565 21.93 -82.98 -19.05
N ARG A 566 21.72 -83.14 -17.74
CA ARG A 566 21.63 -84.46 -17.08
C ARG A 566 20.50 -85.32 -17.69
N LEU A 567 19.31 -84.74 -17.87
CA LEU A 567 18.15 -85.41 -18.46
C LEU A 567 18.35 -85.77 -19.94
N LEU A 568 19.17 -85.03 -20.67
CA LEU A 568 19.53 -85.34 -22.05
C LEU A 568 20.66 -86.37 -22.17
N GLY A 569 21.58 -86.43 -21.20
CA GLY A 569 22.70 -87.37 -21.18
C GLY A 569 22.38 -88.77 -20.64
N ALA A 570 21.37 -88.91 -19.78
CA ALA A 570 21.07 -90.15 -19.05
C ALA A 570 20.64 -91.37 -19.90
N GLU A 571 20.36 -91.20 -21.20
CA GLU A 571 20.00 -92.28 -22.14
C GLU A 571 21.09 -92.56 -23.20
N GLY A 572 22.29 -92.00 -23.05
CA GLY A 572 23.37 -92.11 -24.05
C GLY A 572 24.30 -93.33 -23.94
N ALA A 573 24.15 -94.21 -22.96
CA ALA A 573 25.11 -95.27 -22.64
C ALA A 573 24.50 -96.70 -22.67
N PRO A 574 25.10 -97.68 -23.37
CA PRO A 574 24.65 -99.07 -23.39
C PRO A 574 25.11 -99.88 -22.17
N ALA A 575 24.38 -100.96 -21.85
CA ALA A 575 24.53 -101.73 -20.61
C ALA A 575 25.69 -102.75 -20.59
N GLY A 576 26.23 -103.02 -19.39
CA GLY A 576 27.18 -104.09 -19.05
C GLY A 576 27.27 -104.30 -17.53
N PRO A 577 27.62 -105.49 -17.00
CA PRO A 577 27.14 -105.97 -15.70
C PRO A 577 28.19 -106.02 -14.56
N ASP A 578 27.72 -105.95 -13.30
CA ASP A 578 27.94 -106.93 -12.20
C ASP A 578 27.63 -106.37 -10.78
N ASP A 579 26.58 -106.93 -10.16
CA ASP A 579 26.39 -107.27 -8.71
C ASP A 579 26.54 -106.20 -7.57
N PRO A 580 26.17 -106.51 -6.30
CA PRO A 580 24.87 -106.94 -5.78
C PRO A 580 24.17 -105.89 -4.87
N ALA A 581 22.87 -106.10 -4.59
CA ALA A 581 22.13 -105.34 -3.56
C ALA A 581 22.52 -105.75 -2.12
N PRO A 582 22.51 -104.81 -1.16
CA PRO A 582 21.45 -104.81 -0.10
C PRO A 582 21.07 -103.35 0.35
N ARG A 583 20.15 -103.05 1.28
CA ARG A 583 19.25 -103.79 2.20
C ARG A 583 18.00 -102.93 2.57
N VAL A 584 17.12 -103.45 3.43
CA VAL A 584 15.98 -102.73 4.05
C VAL A 584 16.22 -102.47 5.55
N ALA A 585 15.67 -101.37 6.08
CA ALA A 585 15.43 -100.94 7.49
C ALA A 585 16.07 -99.57 7.81
N GLY A 586 15.53 -98.72 8.69
CA GLY A 586 14.29 -98.76 9.48
C GLY A 586 14.17 -97.51 10.39
N ARG A 587 12.97 -97.21 10.92
CA ARG A 587 12.76 -96.08 11.84
C ARG A 587 13.51 -96.26 13.18
N ARG A 588 14.13 -95.20 13.71
CA ARG A 588 13.88 -94.70 15.08
C ARG A 588 14.52 -93.33 15.36
N ALA A 589 14.03 -92.68 16.42
CA ALA A 589 14.41 -91.33 16.83
C ALA A 589 15.22 -91.32 18.15
N SER A 590 16.00 -90.25 18.33
CA SER A 590 16.57 -89.78 19.62
C SER A 590 16.88 -88.27 19.44
N LEU A 591 16.16 -87.33 20.06
CA LEU A 591 16.20 -86.90 21.48
C LEU A 591 17.51 -86.26 21.95
N GLY A 592 17.45 -84.94 22.19
CA GLY A 592 18.31 -84.16 23.09
C GLY A 592 19.56 -83.51 22.46
N ALA A 593 20.12 -82.42 23.00
CA ALA A 593 19.58 -81.44 23.96
C ALA A 593 20.56 -80.24 24.10
N ARG A 594 20.04 -79.02 24.36
CA ARG A 594 20.80 -77.78 24.73
C ARG A 594 21.70 -77.23 23.61
N ASP A 595 22.07 -75.95 23.55
CA ASP A 595 22.06 -74.83 24.51
C ASP A 595 21.68 -73.53 23.73
N ARG A 596 20.94 -72.52 24.23
CA ARG A 596 21.42 -71.33 24.98
C ARG A 596 22.82 -70.83 24.54
N ARG A 597 23.07 -69.52 24.32
CA ARG A 597 22.37 -68.31 24.76
C ARG A 597 22.93 -67.05 24.06
N ASP A 598 22.24 -65.92 24.25
CA ASP A 598 22.69 -64.51 24.16
C ASP A 598 23.15 -64.01 22.77
N VAL A 599 22.72 -62.84 22.26
CA VAL A 599 21.96 -61.70 22.83
C VAL A 599 20.75 -61.37 21.96
#